data_AF-X0WA63-F1
#
_entry.id   AF-X0WA63-F1
#
_cell.length_a   1.000
_cell.length_b   1.000
_cell.length_c   1.000
_cell.angle_alpha   90.00
_cell.angle_beta   90.00
_cell.angle_gamma   90.00
#
_symmetry.space_group_name_H-M   'P 1'
#
loop_
_entity.id
_entity.type
_entity.pdbx_description
1 polymer ?
#
loop_
_entity_poly.entity_id
_entity_poly.type
_entity_poly.pdbx_seq_one_letter_code
_entity_poly.pdbx_strand_id
1 'polypeptide(L)'
;MKNDFELYYTAGMMLRQIRQDRKMTLEYVSEKMNCTLATIQRYESGERKFKIELLQEILNIYHIDYYDFVAEMQDRAYGTKTYKGDNKLLLKLKLLDDVEKRAVYTLIDFFISE
;
A
#
# COMPACT_ATOMS: atom_id res chain seq x y z
N MET A 1 0.12 -12.99 -13.48
CA MET A 1 0.42 -13.65 -12.18
C MET A 1 1.78 -13.26 -11.56
N LYS A 2 2.65 -12.49 -12.24
CA LYS A 2 3.95 -12.03 -11.68
C LYS A 2 3.85 -10.81 -10.74
N ASN A 3 2.77 -10.01 -10.80
CA ASN A 3 2.68 -8.73 -10.06
C ASN A 3 2.33 -8.87 -8.56
N ASP A 4 1.48 -9.81 -8.19
CA ASP A 4 1.03 -9.93 -6.78
C ASP A 4 2.17 -10.30 -5.84
N PHE A 5 3.12 -11.12 -6.30
CA PHE A 5 4.27 -11.54 -5.50
C PHE A 5 5.13 -10.33 -5.10
N GLU A 6 5.42 -9.44 -6.05
CA GLU A 6 6.22 -8.25 -5.76
C GLU A 6 5.52 -7.27 -4.83
N LEU A 7 4.20 -7.18 -4.93
CA LEU A 7 3.41 -6.36 -4.01
C LEU A 7 3.54 -6.85 -2.56
N TYR A 8 3.33 -8.15 -2.33
CA TYR A 8 3.40 -8.71 -0.97
C TYR A 8 4.82 -8.75 -0.42
N TYR A 9 5.81 -9.00 -1.28
CA TYR A 9 7.21 -8.93 -0.89
C TYR A 9 7.60 -7.51 -0.46
N THR A 10 7.22 -6.50 -1.26
CA THR A 10 7.45 -5.09 -0.93
C THR A 10 6.76 -4.69 0.37
N ALA A 11 5.49 -5.09 0.55
CA ALA A 11 4.75 -4.86 1.78
C ALA A 11 5.48 -5.42 3.00
N GLY A 12 5.92 -6.69 2.92
CA GLY A 12 6.65 -7.36 3.99
C GLY A 12 7.94 -6.64 4.36
N MET A 13 8.74 -6.25 3.35
CA MET A 13 9.97 -5.50 3.57
C MET A 13 9.72 -4.14 4.23
N MET A 14 8.68 -3.42 3.82
CA MET A 14 8.32 -2.14 4.42
C MET A 14 7.90 -2.30 5.88
N LEU A 15 7.05 -3.29 6.19
CA LEU A 15 6.63 -3.58 7.56
C LEU A 15 7.83 -3.88 8.47
N ARG A 16 8.79 -4.67 7.96
CA ARG A 16 10.04 -4.96 8.69
C ARG A 16 10.84 -3.70 8.96
N GLN A 17 11.03 -2.84 7.96
CA GLN A 17 11.78 -1.60 8.08
C GLN A 17 11.13 -0.70 9.15
N ILE A 18 9.82 -0.47 9.05
CA ILE A 18 9.06 0.33 10.02
C ILE A 18 9.21 -0.22 11.43
N ARG A 19 9.09 -1.53 11.60
CA ARG A 19 9.23 -2.19 12.90
C ARG A 19 10.61 -1.94 13.51
N GLN A 20 11.66 -2.09 12.70
CA GLN A 20 13.05 -1.86 13.12
C GLN A 20 13.33 -0.40 13.45
N ASP A 21 12.85 0.54 12.63
CA ASP A 21 12.99 1.99 12.86
C ASP A 21 12.30 2.42 14.16
N ARG A 22 11.19 1.76 14.51
CA ARG A 22 10.47 1.94 15.77
C ARG A 22 11.02 1.11 16.93
N LYS A 23 12.12 0.38 16.72
CA LYS A 23 12.77 -0.49 17.72
C LYS A 23 11.82 -1.53 18.34
N MET A 24 10.83 -1.99 17.59
CA MET A 24 9.90 -3.02 18.01
C MET A 24 10.47 -4.41 17.71
N THR A 25 10.38 -5.35 18.66
CA THR A 25 10.80 -6.74 18.43
C THR A 25 9.70 -7.53 17.72
N LEU A 26 10.03 -8.69 17.14
CA LEU A 26 9.00 -9.55 16.54
C LEU A 26 8.05 -10.09 17.62
N GLU A 27 8.58 -10.39 18.81
CA GLU A 27 7.84 -10.84 19.98
C GLU A 27 6.76 -9.83 20.34
N TYR A 28 7.13 -8.55 20.49
CA TYR A 28 6.19 -7.47 20.82
C TYR A 28 5.02 -7.40 19.83
N VAL A 29 5.30 -7.44 18.53
CA VAL A 29 4.26 -7.35 17.49
C VAL A 29 3.41 -8.61 17.49
N SER A 30 4.02 -9.79 17.63
CA SER A 30 3.31 -11.07 17.66
C SER A 30 2.36 -11.19 18.86
N GLU A 31 2.75 -10.68 20.04
CA GLU A 31 1.90 -10.61 21.23
C GLU A 31 0.70 -9.71 20.99
N LYS A 32 0.91 -8.51 20.41
CA LYS A 32 -0.19 -7.58 20.09
C LYS A 32 -1.16 -8.13 19.04
N MET A 33 -0.64 -8.92 18.10
CA MET A 33 -1.42 -9.59 17.06
C MET A 33 -2.03 -10.93 17.50
N ASN A 34 -1.76 -11.39 18.72
CA ASN A 34 -2.15 -12.71 19.21
C ASN A 34 -1.77 -13.85 18.24
N CYS A 35 -0.54 -13.83 17.73
CA CYS A 35 -0.02 -14.85 16.82
C CYS A 35 1.42 -15.25 17.15
N THR A 36 1.99 -16.19 16.39
CA THR A 36 3.37 -16.64 16.62
C THR A 36 4.38 -15.67 16.02
N LEU A 37 5.58 -15.61 16.60
CA LEU A 37 6.71 -14.87 16.04
C LEU A 37 7.00 -15.25 14.57
N ALA A 38 6.97 -16.54 14.28
CA ALA A 38 7.19 -17.07 12.93
C ALA A 38 6.12 -16.57 11.93
N THR A 39 4.91 -16.29 12.41
CA THR A 39 3.84 -15.70 11.59
C THR A 39 4.23 -14.30 11.13
N ILE A 40 4.65 -13.42 12.06
CA ILE A 40 5.11 -12.07 11.71
C ILE A 40 6.35 -12.12 10.81
N GLN A 41 7.29 -13.01 11.10
CA GLN A 41 8.48 -13.18 10.27
C GLN A 41 8.15 -13.56 8.82
N ARG A 42 7.22 -14.50 8.60
CA ARG A 42 6.78 -14.93 7.26
C ARG A 42 6.06 -13.84 6.48
N TYR A 43 5.36 -12.97 7.19
CA TYR A 43 4.78 -11.77 6.59
C TYR A 43 5.88 -10.81 6.15
N GLU A 44 6.83 -10.50 7.03
CA GLU A 44 7.94 -9.60 6.73
C GLU A 44 8.89 -10.11 5.64
N SER A 45 8.94 -11.41 5.38
CA SER A 45 9.73 -12.01 4.30
C SER A 45 8.99 -12.14 2.96
N GLY A 46 7.68 -11.85 2.93
CA GLY A 46 6.84 -12.08 1.75
C GLY A 46 6.54 -13.56 1.45
N GLU A 47 6.91 -14.49 2.34
CA GLU A 47 6.62 -15.92 2.20
C GLU A 47 5.11 -16.20 2.29
N ARG A 48 4.35 -15.30 2.91
CA ARG A 48 2.90 -15.41 3.08
C ARG A 48 2.16 -14.17 2.58
N LYS A 49 1.11 -14.38 1.77
CA LYS A 49 0.17 -13.33 1.37
C LYS A 49 -0.58 -12.77 2.59
N PHE A 50 -0.80 -11.46 2.57
CA PHE A 50 -1.56 -10.77 3.60
C PHE A 50 -3.05 -10.78 3.28
N LYS A 51 -3.87 -10.89 4.32
CA LYS A 51 -5.24 -10.41 4.25
C LYS A 51 -5.25 -8.92 4.63
N ILE A 52 -6.17 -8.15 4.07
CA ILE A 52 -6.25 -6.69 4.29
C ILE A 52 -6.44 -6.38 5.78
N GLU A 53 -7.27 -7.16 6.49
CA GLU A 53 -7.56 -6.95 7.90
C GLU A 53 -6.30 -7.09 8.76
N LEU A 54 -5.47 -8.09 8.46
CA LEU A 54 -4.22 -8.33 9.17
C LEU A 54 -3.18 -7.23 8.91
N LEU A 55 -3.12 -6.72 7.68
CA LEU A 55 -2.26 -5.57 7.36
C LEU A 55 -2.69 -4.34 8.18
N GLN A 56 -3.99 -4.05 8.25
CA GLN A 56 -4.51 -2.92 9.02
C GLN A 56 -4.19 -3.04 10.52
N GLU A 57 -4.33 -4.23 11.10
CA GLU A 57 -3.97 -4.46 12.51
C GLU A 57 -2.48 -4.17 12.79
N ILE A 58 -1.57 -4.65 11.93
CA ILE A 58 -0.14 -4.36 12.06
C ILE A 58 0.13 -2.86 11.93
N LEU A 59 -0.48 -2.20 10.94
CA LEU A 59 -0.30 -0.75 10.74
C LEU A 59 -0.86 0.06 11.91
N ASN A 60 -1.93 -0.39 12.56
CA ASN A 60 -2.45 0.21 13.78
C ASN A 60 -1.45 0.12 14.94
N ILE A 61 -0.79 -1.03 15.14
CA ILE A 61 0.30 -1.20 16.12
C ILE A 61 1.46 -0.26 15.78
N TYR A 62 1.74 -0.08 14.49
CA TYR A 62 2.78 0.82 14.01
C TYR A 62 2.31 2.27 13.92
N HIS A 63 1.07 2.63 14.25
CA HIS A 63 0.55 3.99 14.08
C HIS A 63 0.86 4.58 12.69
N ILE A 64 0.53 3.82 11.64
CA ILE A 64 0.67 4.22 10.24
C ILE A 64 -0.71 4.18 9.58
N ASP A 65 -1.01 5.20 8.78
CA ASP A 65 -2.23 5.22 7.98
C ASP A 65 -2.16 4.18 6.87
N TYR A 66 -3.26 3.45 6.70
CA TYR A 66 -3.36 2.37 5.72
C TYR A 66 -3.17 2.86 4.28
N TYR A 67 -3.76 4.00 3.92
CA TYR A 67 -3.71 4.52 2.56
C TYR A 67 -2.33 5.09 2.23
N ASP A 68 -1.70 5.77 3.17
CA ASP A 68 -0.31 6.23 3.02
C ASP A 68 0.66 5.06 2.82
N PHE A 69 0.49 4.00 3.62
CA PHE A 69 1.29 2.77 3.47
C PHE A 69 1.09 2.13 2.10
N VAL A 70 -0.16 1.95 1.66
CA VAL A 70 -0.47 1.31 0.37
C VAL A 70 0.06 2.15 -0.80
N ALA A 71 -0.05 3.47 -0.73
CA ALA A 71 0.49 4.36 -1.76
C ALA A 71 2.00 4.21 -1.90
N GLU A 72 2.74 4.25 -0.79
CA GLU A 72 4.19 4.05 -0.76
C GLU A 72 4.57 2.62 -1.23
N MET A 73 3.81 1.61 -0.81
CA MET A 73 4.02 0.22 -1.21
C MET A 73 3.86 0.03 -2.73
N GLN A 74 2.83 0.63 -3.31
CA GLN A 74 2.60 0.57 -4.75
C GLN A 74 3.70 1.30 -5.54
N ASP A 75 4.14 2.47 -5.05
CA ASP A 75 5.24 3.21 -5.66
C ASP A 75 6.53 2.39 -5.69
N ARG A 76 6.88 1.76 -4.56
CA ARG A 76 8.07 0.89 -4.44
C ARG A 76 7.98 -0.40 -5.26
N ALA A 77 6.81 -1.06 -5.26
CA ALA A 77 6.64 -2.35 -5.92
C ALA A 77 6.64 -2.23 -7.45
N TYR A 78 6.12 -1.12 -7.99
CA TYR A 78 5.92 -0.95 -9.42
C TYR A 78 6.83 0.09 -10.07
N GLY A 79 7.64 0.82 -9.30
CA GLY A 79 8.73 1.65 -9.80
C GLY A 79 8.34 2.54 -10.98
N THR A 80 7.77 3.72 -10.68
CA THR A 80 7.48 4.86 -11.57
C THR A 80 6.13 4.91 -12.31
N LYS A 81 5.18 5.72 -11.76
CA LYS A 81 4.43 6.84 -12.41
C LYS A 81 3.19 7.25 -11.58
N THR A 82 3.32 7.49 -10.27
CA THR A 82 2.35 8.34 -9.57
C THR A 82 3.10 9.52 -9.00
N TYR A 83 3.02 10.66 -9.69
CA TYR A 83 3.44 11.92 -9.10
C TYR A 83 2.63 12.11 -7.81
N LYS A 84 3.23 12.65 -6.74
CA LYS A 84 2.54 12.95 -5.47
C LYS A 84 1.20 13.70 -5.61
N GLY A 85 0.94 14.34 -6.76
CA GLY A 85 -0.34 14.97 -7.10
C GLY A 85 -1.44 14.03 -7.63
N ASP A 86 -1.09 12.84 -8.15
CA ASP A 86 -2.00 11.94 -8.87
C ASP A 86 -3.00 11.27 -7.94
N ASN A 87 -2.63 10.93 -6.70
CA ASN A 87 -3.57 10.41 -5.70
C ASN A 87 -4.70 11.43 -5.40
N LYS A 88 -4.38 12.73 -5.42
CA LYS A 88 -5.37 13.81 -5.23
C LYS A 88 -6.24 14.00 -6.47
N LEU A 89 -5.68 13.87 -7.67
CA LEU A 89 -6.44 13.92 -8.93
C LEU A 89 -7.37 12.72 -9.10
N LEU A 90 -6.90 11.51 -8.79
CA LEU A 90 -7.70 10.29 -8.81
C LEU A 90 -8.82 10.35 -7.78
N LEU A 91 -8.56 10.88 -6.58
CA LEU A 91 -9.60 11.11 -5.58
C LEU A 91 -10.62 12.15 -6.06
N LYS A 92 -10.15 13.28 -6.62
CA LYS A 92 -11.04 14.29 -7.21
C LYS A 92 -11.89 13.68 -8.33
N LEU A 93 -11.28 12.95 -9.27
CA LEU A 93 -11.97 12.30 -10.39
C LEU A 93 -13.03 11.31 -9.91
N LYS A 94 -12.80 10.58 -8.80
CA LYS A 94 -13.80 9.70 -8.19
C LYS A 94 -15.01 10.45 -7.63
N LEU A 95 -14.80 11.67 -7.13
CA LEU A 95 -15.83 12.52 -6.51
C LEU A 95 -16.65 13.36 -7.51
N LEU A 96 -16.18 13.49 -8.75
CA LEU A 96 -16.89 14.20 -9.81
C LEU A 96 -18.16 13.44 -10.23
N ASP A 97 -19.16 14.18 -10.71
CA ASP A 97 -20.34 13.60 -11.34
C ASP A 97 -20.06 13.10 -12.77
N ASP A 98 -21.05 12.44 -13.39
CA ASP A 98 -20.88 11.85 -14.72
C ASP A 98 -20.65 12.89 -15.83
N VAL A 99 -21.19 14.10 -15.67
CA VAL A 99 -21.03 15.19 -16.65
C VAL A 99 -19.61 15.73 -16.57
N GLU A 100 -19.13 15.99 -15.36
CA GLU A 100 -17.77 16.46 -15.08
C GLU A 100 -16.71 15.44 -15.50
N LYS A 101 -16.92 14.15 -15.22
CA LYS A 101 -16.05 13.06 -15.68
C LYS A 101 -15.96 13.00 -17.20
N ARG A 102 -17.09 13.16 -17.89
CA ARG A 102 -17.13 13.12 -19.36
C ARG A 102 -16.34 14.27 -19.96
N ALA A 103 -16.43 15.47 -19.38
CA ALA A 103 -15.60 16.60 -19.79
C ALA A 103 -14.10 16.33 -19.61
N VAL A 104 -13.70 15.72 -18.48
CA VAL A 104 -12.30 15.35 -18.24
C VAL A 104 -11.80 14.33 -19.26
N TYR A 105 -12.59 13.29 -19.55
CA TYR A 105 -12.20 12.30 -20.57
C TYR A 105 -12.06 12.91 -21.96
N THR A 106 -12.98 13.80 -22.35
CA THR A 106 -12.88 14.51 -23.64
C THR A 106 -11.61 15.36 -23.74
N LEU A 107 -11.21 16.02 -22.65
CA LEU A 107 -9.94 16.77 -22.62
C LEU A 107 -8.73 15.83 -22.74
N ILE A 108 -8.73 14.70 -22.04
CA ILE A 108 -7.67 13.70 -22.12
C ILE A 108 -7.55 13.17 -23.56
N ASP A 109 -8.67 12.78 -24.17
CA ASP A 109 -8.70 12.29 -25.54
C ASP A 109 -8.16 13.35 -26.51
N PHE A 110 -8.50 14.62 -26.31
CA PHE A 110 -7.96 15.72 -27.11
C PHE A 110 -6.44 15.84 -27.03
N PHE A 111 -5.85 15.70 -25.84
CA PHE A 111 -4.40 15.86 -25.63
C PHE A 111 -3.57 14.60 -25.93
N ILE A 112 -4.17 13.42 -25.99
CA ILE A 112 -3.47 12.15 -26.25
C ILE A 112 -3.55 11.72 -27.73
N SER A 113 -4.39 12.39 -28.53
CA SER A 113 -4.61 12.05 -29.95
C SER A 113 -3.60 12.67 -30.94
N GLU A 114 -2.45 13.18 -30.48
CA GLU A 114 -1.30 13.60 -31.31
C GLU A 114 -0.10 12.65 -31.12
#